data_AF-A0A0A8XB01-F1
#
_entry.id   AF-A0A0A8XB01-F1
#
_cell.length_a   1.000
_cell.length_b   1.000
_cell.length_c   1.000
_cell.angle_alpha   90.00
_cell.angle_beta   90.00
_cell.angle_gamma   90.00
#
_symmetry.space_group_name_H-M   'P 1'
#
loop_
_entity.id
_entity.type
_entity.pdbx_description
1 polymer ?
#
loop_
_entity_poly.entity_id
_entity_poly.type
_entity_poly.pdbx_seq_one_letter_code
_entity_poly.pdbx_strand_id
1 'polypeptide(L)' 'MQKFYCEHCRLLYDEMRLCKKCGGAAEKQIWIEVQKQSNEK' A
#
# COMPACT_ATOMS: atom_id res chain seq x y z
N MET A 1 -4.74 3.76 -8.12
CA MET A 1 -4.32 4.69 -7.05
C MET A 1 -2.87 4.40 -6.68
N GLN A 2 -2.05 5.43 -6.54
CA GLN A 2 -0.64 5.31 -6.13
C GLN A 2 -0.56 5.18 -4.61
N LYS A 3 0.19 4.18 -4.12
CA LYS A 3 0.44 3.94 -2.70
C LYS A 3 1.90 3.58 -2.49
N PHE A 4 2.40 3.80 -1.28
CA PHE A 4 3.72 3.40 -0.84
C PHE A 4 3.63 2.10 -0.04
N TYR A 5 4.51 1.16 -0.33
CA TYR A 5 4.47 -0.20 0.16
C TYR A 5 5.70 -0.50 1.01
N CYS A 6 5.48 -1.05 2.20
CA CYS A 6 6.53 -1.63 3.03
C CYS A 6 6.69 -3.12 2.71
N GLU A 7 7.86 -3.54 2.23
CA GLU A 7 8.07 -4.95 1.83
C GLU A 7 8.07 -5.93 3.00
N HIS A 8 8.55 -5.49 4.17
CA HIS A 8 8.62 -6.33 5.36
C HIS A 8 7.24 -6.57 5.97
N CYS A 9 6.46 -5.51 6.13
CA CYS A 9 5.16 -5.57 6.82
C CYS A 9 3.97 -5.70 5.87
N ARG A 10 4.19 -5.55 4.56
CA ARG A 10 3.17 -5.51 3.50
C ARG A 10 2.08 -4.45 3.73
N LEU A 11 2.45 -3.37 4.43
CA LEU A 11 1.57 -2.24 4.73
C LEU A 11 1.59 -1.22 3.59
N LEU A 12 0.43 -0.63 3.33
CA LEU A 12 0.24 0.43 2.35
C LEU A 12 0.09 1.78 3.04
N TYR A 13 0.67 2.80 2.43
CA TYR A 13 0.65 4.17 2.89
C TYR A 13 0.32 5.10 1.72
N ASP A 14 -0.28 6.25 2.03
CA ASP A 14 -0.63 7.28 1.05
C ASP A 14 0.56 8.15 0.64
N GLU A 15 1.59 8.22 1.49
CA GLU A 15 2.78 9.02 1.32
C GLU A 15 4.05 8.22 1.66
N MET A 16 5.20 8.68 1.15
CA MET A 16 6.51 8.11 1.48
C MET A 16 6.78 8.34 2.96
N ARG A 17 7.03 7.26 3.70
CA ARG A 17 7.31 7.35 5.14
C ARG A 17 8.04 6.13 5.66
N LEU A 18 8.49 6.21 6.90
CA LEU A 18 8.88 5.02 7.65
C LEU A 18 7.63 4.23 8.05
N CYS A 19 7.72 2.91 7.92
CA CYS A 19 6.69 1.98 8.33
C CYS A 19 6.46 2.10 9.83
N LYS A 20 5.23 2.41 10.24
CA LYS A 20 4.86 2.53 11.66
C LYS A 20 5.03 1.23 12.45
N LYS A 21 5.15 0.08 11.77
CA LYS A 21 5.20 -1.25 12.41
C LYS A 21 6.64 -1.76 12.60
N CYS A 22 7.47 -1.73 11.55
CA CYS A 22 8.84 -2.24 11.63
C CYS A 22 9.92 -1.14 11.61
N GLY A 23 9.55 0.12 11.39
CA GLY A 23 10.52 1.23 11.24
C GLY A 23 11.26 1.24 9.89
N GLY A 24 11.11 0.22 9.04
CA GLY A 24 11.73 0.18 7.71
C GLY A 24 11.13 1.22 6.74
N ALA A 25 11.85 1.54 5.66
CA ALA A 25 11.39 2.50 4.68
C ALA A 25 10.22 1.95 3.85
N ALA A 26 9.10 2.67 3.81
CA ALA A 26 7.99 2.44 2.89
C ALA A 26 8.08 3.45 1.74
N GLU A 27 9.09 3.26 0.89
CA GLU A 27 9.39 4.14 -0.25
C GLU A 27 8.99 3.53 -1.59
N LYS A 28 8.74 2.22 -1.64
CA LYS A 28 8.34 1.54 -2.88
C LYS A 28 6.93 1.96 -3.28
N GLN A 29 6.82 2.65 -4.41
CA GLN A 29 5.53 3.01 -4.96
C GLN A 29 4.93 1.85 -5.73
N ILE A 30 3.65 1.59 -5.49
CA ILE A 30 2.87 0.63 -6.25
C ILE A 30 1.60 1.29 -6.78
N TRP A 31 1.18 0.86 -7.97
CA TRP A 31 -0.11 1.23 -8.53
C TRP A 31 -1.14 0.16 -8.20
N ILE A 32 -2.20 0.55 -7.50
CA ILE A 32 -3.30 -0.35 -7.16
C ILE A 32 -4.51 -0.01 -8.02
N GLU A 33 -4.92 -0.93 -8.86
CA GLU A 33 -6.19 -0.85 -9.57
C GLU A 33 -7.27 -1.58 -8.76
N VAL A 34 -8.22 -0.83 -8.22
CA VAL A 34 -9.35 -1.42 -7.48
C VAL A 34 -10.40 -1.83 -8.50
N GLN A 35 -10.47 -3.12 -8.79
CA GLN A 35 -11.56 -3.69 -9.56
C GLN A 35 -12.84 -3.64 -8.71
N LYS A 36 -13.90 -3.01 -9.25
CA LYS A 36 -15.20 -2.98 -8.57
C LYS A 36 -15.76 -4.40 -8.60
N GLN A 37 -15.82 -5.05 -7.44
CA GLN A 37 -16.54 -6.32 -7.32
C GLN A 37 -18.04 -6.00 -7.37
N SER A 38 -18.65 -6.18 -8.55
CA SER A 38 -20.10 -6.17 -8.69
C SER A 38 -20.65 -7.39 -7.93
N ASN A 39 -21.12 -7.15 -6.71
CA ASN A 39 -21.80 -8.17 -5.92
C ASN A 39 -23.26 -8.22 -6.37
N GLU A 40 -23.49 -8.69 -7.59
CA GLU A 40 -24.83 -8.98 -8.11
C GLU A 40 -25.28 -10.29 -7.46
N LYS A 41 -26.18 -10.18 -6.47
CA LYS A 41 -26.88 -11.30 -5.85
C LYS A 41 -28.29 -11.38 -6.39
#